data_AF-A0A6J8BWM0-F1
#
_entry.id   AF-A0A6J8BWM0-F1
#
_cell.length_a   1.000
_cell.length_b   1.000
_cell.length_c   1.000
_cell.angle_alpha   90.00
_cell.angle_beta   90.00
_cell.angle_gamma   90.00
#
_symmetry.space_group_name_H-M   'P 1'
#
loop_
_entity.id
_entity.type
_entity.pdbx_description
1 polymer ?
#
loop_
_entity_poly.entity_id
_entity_poly.type
_entity_poly.pdbx_seq_one_letter_code
_entity_poly.pdbx_strand_id
1 'polypeptide(L)'
;MNLVYIDETWIDTAYTAKKCWQHEDECVFLEPVSSGQRLIIVHGGGKLEFVPNAQLIYKAKSCTGDYHHEMNDENFKKWFTEKLLSCLPEKSVIIMDNASYHSVQFDKCPTTNTNKADIQAWLRLHEIQFDSKLLRPQLLALVKACNQTP
;
A
#
# COMPACT_ATOMS: atom_id res chain seq x y z
N MET A 1 3.19 10.51 24.43
CA MET A 1 3.12 10.41 22.95
C MET A 1 3.04 8.93 22.61
N ASN A 2 1.97 8.51 21.93
CA ASN A 2 1.79 7.12 21.54
C ASN A 2 2.37 6.93 20.13
N LEU A 3 3.39 6.09 19.99
CA LEU A 3 4.02 5.77 18.70
C LEU A 3 3.52 4.40 18.25
N VAL A 4 3.00 4.33 17.04
CA VAL A 4 2.44 3.12 16.44
C VAL A 4 3.15 2.86 15.13
N TYR A 5 3.84 1.74 15.05
CA TYR A 5 4.51 1.28 13.83
C TYR A 5 3.58 0.30 13.14
N ILE A 6 3.35 0.50 11.84
CA ILE A 6 2.58 -0.40 11.00
C ILE A 6 3.48 -0.97 9.91
N ASP A 7 3.19 -2.19 9.51
CA ASP A 7 3.85 -2.83 8.37
C ASP A 7 2.98 -3.96 7.81
N GLU A 8 3.27 -4.31 6.56
CA GLU A 8 2.68 -5.41 5.82
C GLU A 8 3.70 -6.53 5.65
N THR A 9 3.28 -7.77 5.89
CA THR A 9 4.10 -8.94 5.58
C THR A 9 3.29 -10.04 4.93
N TRP A 10 3.97 -11.06 4.45
CA TRP A 10 3.34 -12.21 3.84
C TRP A 10 4.05 -13.51 4.23
N ILE A 11 3.27 -14.59 4.29
CA ILE A 11 3.78 -15.94 4.51
C ILE A 11 3.23 -16.89 3.44
N ASP A 12 4.08 -17.74 2.90
CA ASP A 12 3.66 -18.82 2.00
C ASP A 12 3.08 -19.97 2.84
N THR A 13 1.86 -20.43 2.56
CA THR A 13 1.26 -21.55 3.31
C THR A 13 1.98 -22.88 3.10
N ALA A 14 2.75 -23.00 2.03
CA ALA A 14 3.60 -24.16 1.76
C ALA A 14 5.07 -23.89 2.17
N TYR A 15 5.33 -22.88 3.00
CA TYR A 15 6.67 -22.61 3.49
C TYR A 15 7.25 -23.82 4.22
N THR A 16 8.35 -24.36 3.70
CA THR A 16 9.18 -25.35 4.38
C THR A 16 10.58 -24.80 4.57
N ALA A 17 11.24 -25.21 5.65
CA ALA A 17 12.63 -24.85 5.89
C ALA A 17 13.52 -25.48 4.81
N LYS A 18 14.23 -24.65 4.03
CA LYS A 18 15.17 -25.14 2.98
C LYS A 18 16.36 -25.93 3.53
N LYS A 19 16.66 -25.77 4.83
CA LYS A 19 17.71 -26.47 5.56
C LYS A 19 17.21 -26.74 6.97
N CYS A 20 17.26 -27.99 7.40
CA CYS A 20 17.07 -28.40 8.80
C CYS A 20 18.24 -29.30 9.22
N TRP A 21 18.56 -29.31 10.51
CA TRP A 21 19.44 -30.31 11.09
C TRP A 21 18.59 -31.54 11.37
N GLN A 22 18.95 -32.69 10.78
CA GLN A 22 18.23 -33.95 10.94
C GLN A 22 19.21 -35.10 11.22
N HIS A 23 18.75 -36.12 11.94
CA HIS A 23 19.50 -37.34 12.19
C HIS A 23 19.55 -38.22 10.93
N GLU A 24 20.61 -39.01 10.76
CA GLU A 24 20.88 -39.81 9.54
C GLU A 24 19.74 -40.80 9.20
N ASP A 25 18.98 -41.24 10.19
CA ASP A 25 17.91 -42.24 10.05
C ASP A 25 16.52 -41.65 9.78
N GLU A 26 16.37 -40.32 9.77
CA GLU A 26 15.08 -39.66 9.57
C GLU A 26 15.04 -38.92 8.23
N CYS A 27 14.31 -39.48 7.26
CA CYS A 27 14.00 -38.79 6.00
C CYS A 27 12.60 -38.18 6.07
N VAL A 28 12.50 -36.93 6.55
CA VAL A 28 11.23 -36.18 6.60
C VAL A 28 11.31 -34.87 5.83
N PHE A 29 12.21 -34.77 4.85
CA PHE A 29 12.27 -33.59 3.97
C PHE A 29 11.14 -33.65 2.94
N LEU A 30 10.01 -33.04 3.28
CA LEU A 30 8.92 -32.81 2.34
C LEU A 30 9.19 -31.50 1.61
N GLU A 31 9.67 -31.60 0.36
CA GLU A 31 9.65 -30.45 -0.54
C GLU A 31 8.19 -30.08 -0.83
N PRO A 32 7.82 -28.79 -0.74
CA PRO A 32 6.49 -28.36 -1.10
C PRO A 32 6.29 -28.58 -2.61
N VAL A 33 5.28 -29.38 -2.94
CA VAL A 33 4.97 -29.84 -4.31
C VAL A 33 4.62 -28.67 -5.25
N SER A 34 4.22 -27.51 -4.70
CA SER A 34 4.03 -26.27 -5.42
C SER A 34 4.15 -25.06 -4.49
N SER A 35 4.31 -23.85 -5.05
CA SER A 35 4.13 -22.61 -4.30
C SER A 35 2.72 -22.61 -3.68
N GLY A 36 2.64 -22.40 -2.36
CA GLY A 36 1.40 -22.37 -1.64
C GLY A 36 0.67 -21.05 -1.86
N GLN A 37 -0.58 -20.99 -1.40
CA GLN A 37 -1.31 -19.73 -1.34
C GLN A 37 -0.62 -18.83 -0.31
N ARG A 38 -0.45 -17.54 -0.61
CA ARG A 38 0.15 -16.61 0.36
C ARG A 38 -0.90 -16.07 1.30
N LEU A 39 -0.54 -15.86 2.56
CA LEU A 39 -1.31 -15.05 3.51
C LEU A 39 -0.66 -13.68 3.59
N ILE A 40 -1.47 -12.64 3.45
CA ILE A 40 -1.07 -11.26 3.68
C ILE A 40 -1.50 -10.90 5.09
N ILE A 41 -0.60 -10.26 5.83
CA ILE A 41 -0.76 -9.87 7.22
C ILE A 41 -0.46 -8.38 7.33
N VAL A 42 -1.37 -7.63 7.96
CA VAL A 42 -1.17 -6.23 8.32
C VAL A 42 -1.46 -6.04 9.79
N HIS A 43 -0.60 -5.29 10.47
CA HIS A 43 -0.82 -4.94 11.86
C HIS A 43 -0.11 -3.64 12.24
N GLY A 44 -0.64 -2.94 13.24
CA GLY A 44 0.06 -1.89 13.98
C GLY A 44 0.42 -2.28 15.41
N GLY A 45 1.60 -1.89 15.89
CA GLY A 45 2.04 -2.09 17.26
C GLY A 45 2.86 -0.94 17.81
N GLY A 46 2.80 -0.75 19.12
CA GLY A 46 3.57 0.25 19.86
C GLY A 46 4.70 -0.39 20.68
N LYS A 47 5.25 0.38 21.62
CA LYS A 47 6.35 -0.06 22.49
C LYS A 47 6.02 -1.31 23.33
N LEU A 48 4.77 -1.43 23.77
CA LEU A 48 4.36 -2.44 24.75
C LEU A 48 3.60 -3.60 24.11
N GLU A 49 2.70 -3.30 23.18
CA GLU A 49 1.79 -4.28 22.61
C GLU A 49 1.32 -3.88 21.21
N PHE A 50 0.74 -4.86 20.52
CA PHE A 50 -0.01 -4.66 19.30
C PHE A 50 -1.32 -3.93 19.59
N VAL A 51 -1.78 -3.12 18.63
CA VAL A 51 -3.07 -2.42 18.75
C VAL A 51 -4.20 -3.46 18.73
N PRO A 52 -4.99 -3.60 19.81
CA PRO A 52 -6.02 -4.63 19.87
C PRO A 52 -7.01 -4.52 18.71
N ASN A 53 -7.41 -5.66 18.14
CA ASN A 53 -8.35 -5.76 17.01
C ASN A 53 -7.92 -5.09 15.69
N ALA A 54 -6.69 -4.58 15.61
CA ALA A 54 -6.14 -4.00 14.38
C ALA A 54 -5.56 -5.04 13.41
N GLN A 55 -5.49 -6.32 13.80
CA GLN A 55 -4.96 -7.37 12.93
C GLN A 55 -5.86 -7.59 11.70
N LEU A 56 -5.23 -7.70 10.53
CA LEU A 56 -5.86 -8.20 9.32
C LEU A 56 -5.00 -9.31 8.72
N ILE A 57 -5.61 -10.48 8.50
CA ILE A 57 -5.00 -11.60 7.78
C ILE A 57 -5.98 -12.04 6.69
N TYR A 58 -5.50 -12.15 5.46
CA TYR A 58 -6.31 -12.69 4.36
C TYR A 58 -5.44 -13.45 3.36
N LYS A 59 -6.10 -14.34 2.61
CA LYS A 59 -5.46 -15.13 1.56
C LYS A 59 -5.28 -14.28 0.31
N ALA A 60 -4.09 -14.36 -0.26
CA ALA A 60 -3.80 -13.84 -1.58
C ALA A 60 -4.66 -14.58 -2.63
N LYS A 61 -5.29 -13.84 -3.54
CA LYS A 61 -6.05 -14.34 -4.68
C LYS A 61 -5.15 -14.98 -5.74
N SER A 62 -3.91 -14.51 -5.89
CA SER A 62 -2.93 -15.09 -6.82
C SER A 62 -1.96 -16.03 -6.12
N CYS A 63 -1.72 -17.20 -6.73
CA CYS A 63 -0.70 -18.16 -6.32
C CYS A 63 0.68 -17.90 -6.96
N THR A 64 0.78 -16.91 -7.88
CA THR A 64 2.03 -16.61 -8.63
C THR A 64 2.21 -15.10 -8.86
N GLY A 65 3.44 -14.59 -8.84
CA GLY A 65 3.77 -13.19 -9.16
C GLY A 65 3.99 -12.27 -7.95
N ASP A 66 4.11 -10.97 -8.25
CA ASP A 66 4.30 -9.88 -7.29
C ASP A 66 3.01 -9.65 -6.48
N TYR A 67 3.10 -9.87 -5.15
CA TYR A 67 1.98 -9.77 -4.21
C TYR A 67 1.55 -8.32 -3.94
N HIS A 68 2.35 -7.32 -4.36
CA HIS A 68 2.05 -5.91 -4.17
C HIS A 68 0.72 -5.47 -4.79
N HIS A 69 0.12 -6.25 -5.70
CA HIS A 69 -1.20 -5.94 -6.27
C HIS A 69 -2.37 -6.24 -5.31
N GLU A 70 -2.15 -7.00 -4.24
CA GLU A 70 -3.22 -7.45 -3.35
C GLU A 70 -3.42 -6.59 -2.12
N MET A 71 -2.35 -5.97 -1.61
CA MET A 71 -2.46 -4.80 -0.75
C MET A 71 -2.44 -3.55 -1.62
N ASN A 72 -3.62 -3.01 -1.89
CA ASN A 72 -3.80 -1.78 -2.65
C ASN A 72 -4.31 -0.66 -1.74
N ASP A 73 -4.48 0.53 -2.31
CA ASP A 73 -4.92 1.72 -1.59
C ASP A 73 -6.32 1.56 -0.99
N GLU A 74 -7.24 0.88 -1.67
CA GLU A 74 -8.58 0.63 -1.17
C GLU A 74 -8.58 -0.28 0.06
N ASN A 75 -7.85 -1.40 -0.01
CA ASN A 75 -7.73 -2.36 1.09
C ASN A 75 -6.99 -1.75 2.28
N PHE A 76 -5.88 -1.05 2.02
CA PHE A 76 -5.13 -0.34 3.05
C PHE A 76 -6.00 0.71 3.73
N LYS A 77 -6.66 1.58 2.96
CA LYS A 77 -7.55 2.62 3.51
C LYS A 77 -8.65 2.02 4.37
N LYS A 78 -9.30 0.95 3.91
CA LYS A 78 -10.35 0.27 4.66
C LYS A 78 -9.84 -0.27 5.99
N TRP A 79 -8.74 -1.01 5.96
CA TRP A 79 -8.09 -1.52 7.18
C TRP A 79 -7.69 -0.37 8.13
N PHE A 80 -7.03 0.65 7.58
CA PHE A 80 -6.56 1.79 8.34
C PHE A 80 -7.70 2.50 9.06
N THR A 81 -8.82 2.76 8.38
CA THR A 81 -9.96 3.47 8.98
C THR A 81 -10.80 2.59 9.91
N GLU A 82 -11.12 1.35 9.48
CA GLU A 82 -12.08 0.50 10.21
C GLU A 82 -11.42 -0.26 11.37
N LYS A 83 -10.13 -0.58 11.28
CA LYS A 83 -9.43 -1.43 12.26
C LYS A 83 -8.41 -0.67 13.07
N LEU A 84 -7.48 0.04 12.42
CA LEU A 84 -6.40 0.71 13.12
C LEU A 84 -6.91 1.96 13.85
N LEU A 85 -7.41 2.95 13.11
CA LEU A 85 -7.84 4.24 13.67
C LEU A 85 -8.95 4.09 14.71
N SER A 86 -9.87 3.14 14.52
CA SER A 86 -10.97 2.89 15.46
C SER A 86 -10.50 2.42 16.84
N CYS A 87 -9.29 1.88 16.94
CA CYS A 87 -8.72 1.34 18.18
C CYS A 87 -7.60 2.23 18.76
N LEU A 88 -7.20 3.30 18.06
CA LEU A 88 -6.11 4.17 18.52
C LEU A 88 -6.61 5.30 19.42
N PRO A 89 -5.90 5.59 20.52
CA PRO A 89 -6.18 6.78 21.32
C PRO A 89 -5.84 8.05 20.54
N GLU A 90 -6.50 9.16 20.89
CA GLU A 90 -6.17 10.47 20.34
C GLU A 90 -4.69 10.82 20.53
N LYS A 91 -4.16 11.67 19.63
CA LYS A 91 -2.76 12.15 19.68
C LYS A 91 -1.73 11.02 19.55
N SER A 92 -2.07 9.96 18.81
CA SER A 92 -1.14 8.93 18.36
C SER A 92 -0.39 9.38 17.11
N VAL A 93 0.86 8.96 16.97
CA VAL A 93 1.70 9.15 15.78
C VAL A 93 1.87 7.80 15.11
N ILE A 94 1.46 7.70 13.86
CA ILE A 94 1.59 6.50 13.05
C ILE A 94 2.87 6.61 12.22
N ILE A 95 3.69 5.56 12.28
CA ILE A 95 4.95 5.43 11.58
C ILE A 95 4.78 4.28 10.59
N MET A 96 4.98 4.57 9.31
CA MET A 96 4.83 3.64 8.20
C MET A 96 5.92 3.91 7.16
N ASP A 97 6.18 2.93 6.29
CA ASP A 97 7.07 3.11 5.16
C ASP A 97 6.41 3.99 4.06
N ASN A 98 7.14 4.23 2.97
CA ASN A 98 6.67 5.05 1.85
C ASN A 98 6.16 4.20 0.67
N ALA A 99 5.39 3.15 0.94
CA ALA A 99 4.70 2.42 -0.11
C ALA A 99 3.73 3.34 -0.87
N SER A 100 3.65 3.21 -2.19
CA SER A 100 2.90 4.15 -3.05
C SER A 100 1.40 4.23 -2.70
N TYR A 101 0.83 3.15 -2.19
CA TYR A 101 -0.57 3.06 -1.79
C TYR A 101 -0.87 3.65 -0.40
N HIS A 102 0.14 3.97 0.42
CA HIS A 102 -0.04 4.64 1.72
C HIS A 102 -0.41 6.12 1.59
N SER A 103 0.00 6.76 0.49
CA SER A 103 -0.09 8.21 0.30
C SER A 103 -0.89 8.61 -0.95
N VAL A 104 -1.99 7.90 -1.20
CA VAL A 104 -2.88 8.25 -2.32
C VAL A 104 -3.54 9.60 -2.07
N GLN A 105 -3.30 10.54 -2.98
CA GLN A 105 -3.87 11.87 -2.95
C GLN A 105 -5.10 11.91 -3.86
N PHE A 106 -6.25 12.32 -3.31
CA PHE A 106 -7.49 12.49 -4.07
C PHE A 106 -7.35 13.55 -5.15
N ASP A 107 -6.66 14.65 -4.81
CA ASP A 107 -6.41 15.76 -5.71
C ASP A 107 -4.89 15.94 -5.94
N LYS A 108 -4.31 14.96 -6.65
CA LYS A 108 -2.89 14.99 -6.96
C LYS A 108 -2.61 15.97 -8.08
N CYS A 109 -1.87 17.04 -7.79
CA CYS A 109 -1.38 17.95 -8.81
C CYS A 109 -0.61 17.19 -9.91
N PRO A 110 -0.94 17.41 -11.20
CA PRO A 110 -0.19 16.84 -12.31
C PRO A 110 1.30 17.20 -12.25
N THR A 111 2.14 16.24 -12.63
CA THR A 111 3.61 16.40 -12.66
C THR A 111 4.13 16.25 -14.08
N THR A 112 5.44 16.46 -14.27
CA THR A 112 6.13 16.19 -15.54
C THR A 112 6.10 14.73 -15.97
N ASN A 113 5.56 13.81 -15.16
CA ASN A 113 5.33 12.41 -15.51
C ASN A 113 3.87 12.10 -15.82
N THR A 114 2.93 12.99 -15.49
CA THR A 114 1.50 12.82 -15.77
C THR A 114 1.25 12.88 -17.28
N ASN A 115 0.40 11.99 -17.80
CA ASN A 115 0.07 11.96 -19.22
C ASN A 115 -0.87 13.13 -19.61
N LYS A 116 -1.03 13.40 -20.91
CA LYS A 116 -1.84 14.53 -21.39
C LYS A 116 -3.31 14.42 -20.97
N ALA A 117 -3.90 13.22 -21.03
CA ALA A 117 -5.31 13.02 -20.72
C ALA A 117 -5.61 13.32 -19.25
N ASP A 118 -4.75 12.86 -18.34
CA ASP A 118 -4.88 13.08 -16.90
C ASP A 118 -4.68 14.55 -16.53
N ILE A 119 -3.75 15.27 -17.19
CA ILE A 119 -3.60 16.72 -16.99
C ILE A 119 -4.89 17.44 -17.39
N GLN A 120 -5.48 17.08 -18.53
CA GLN A 120 -6.73 17.68 -19.00
C GLN A 120 -7.91 17.35 -18.06
N ALA A 121 -7.97 16.12 -17.55
CA ALA A 121 -8.98 15.72 -16.57
C ALA A 121 -8.86 16.54 -15.28
N TRP A 122 -7.64 16.72 -14.78
CA TRP A 122 -7.37 17.55 -13.61
C TRP A 122 -7.76 19.01 -13.82
N LEU A 123 -7.39 19.61 -14.97
CA LEU A 123 -7.77 20.99 -15.30
C LEU A 123 -9.30 21.16 -15.39
N ARG A 124 -10.02 20.19 -15.97
CA ARG A 124 -11.49 20.20 -16.00
C ARG A 124 -12.10 20.11 -14.60
N LEU A 125 -11.54 19.25 -13.74
CA LEU A 125 -11.98 19.09 -12.36
C LEU A 125 -11.85 20.40 -11.56
N HIS A 126 -10.83 21.20 -11.87
CA HIS A 126 -10.58 22.50 -11.25
C HIS A 126 -11.23 23.67 -11.99
N GLU A 127 -12.10 23.39 -12.98
CA GLU A 127 -12.78 24.39 -13.80
C GLU A 127 -11.84 25.36 -14.54
N ILE A 128 -10.59 24.95 -14.78
CA ILE A 128 -9.59 25.75 -15.51
C ILE A 128 -9.81 25.58 -17.01
N GLN A 129 -10.01 26.69 -17.70
CA GLN A 129 -10.18 26.70 -19.16
C GLN A 129 -8.85 26.40 -19.88
N PHE A 130 -8.88 25.51 -20.88
CA PHE A 130 -7.74 25.22 -21.73
C PHE A 130 -8.19 24.79 -23.13
N ASP A 131 -7.33 24.98 -24.14
CA ASP A 131 -7.54 24.41 -25.47
C ASP A 131 -7.06 22.94 -25.50
N SER A 132 -7.93 22.03 -25.95
CA SER A 132 -7.64 20.60 -26.09
C SER A 132 -6.46 20.30 -27.02
N LYS A 133 -6.14 21.20 -27.95
CA LYS A 133 -5.00 21.11 -28.86
C LYS A 133 -3.66 21.40 -28.20
N LEU A 134 -3.65 22.04 -27.02
CA LEU A 134 -2.41 22.37 -26.31
C LEU A 134 -1.55 21.13 -26.08
N LEU A 135 -0.25 21.31 -26.23
CA LEU A 135 0.73 20.28 -25.95
C LEU A 135 0.86 20.08 -24.44
N ARG A 136 1.30 18.89 -24.05
CA ARG A 136 1.50 18.52 -22.65
C ARG A 136 2.33 19.54 -21.84
N PRO A 137 3.45 20.10 -22.35
CA PRO A 137 4.20 21.14 -21.63
C PRO A 137 3.40 22.43 -21.39
N GLN A 138 2.54 22.82 -22.34
CA GLN A 138 1.69 24.02 -22.22
C GLN A 138 0.58 23.83 -21.19
N LEU A 139 -0.03 22.64 -21.16
CA LEU A 139 -1.02 22.29 -20.14
C LEU A 139 -0.39 22.26 -18.74
N LEU A 140 0.83 21.73 -18.59
CA LEU A 140 1.57 21.77 -17.32
C LEU A 140 1.92 23.19 -16.90
N ALA A 141 2.16 24.12 -17.83
CA ALA A 141 2.38 25.52 -17.50
C ALA A 141 1.12 26.17 -16.91
N LEU A 142 -0.07 25.83 -17.41
CA LEU A 142 -1.35 26.27 -16.84
C LEU A 142 -1.54 25.74 -15.41
N VAL A 143 -1.29 24.45 -15.19
CA VAL A 143 -1.35 23.84 -13.84
C VAL A 143 -0.42 24.59 -12.86
N LYS A 144 0.81 24.88 -13.28
CA LYS A 144 1.77 25.63 -12.44
C LYS A 144 1.32 27.07 -12.15
N ALA A 145 0.72 27.74 -13.12
CA ALA A 145 0.23 29.11 -12.95
C ALA A 145 -0.94 29.16 -11.94
N CYS A 146 -1.83 28.17 -11.94
CA CYS A 146 -2.96 28.11 -11.02
C CYS A 146 -2.56 27.68 -9.59
N ASN A 147 -1.55 26.82 -9.44
CA ASN A 147 -1.07 26.36 -8.11
C ASN A 147 -0.15 27.36 -7.39
N GLN A 148 0.18 28.49 -8.01
CA GLN A 148 0.99 29.57 -7.42
C GLN A 148 0.15 30.71 -6.84
N THR A 149 -1.18 30.65 -6.96
CA THR A 149 -2.09 31.56 -6.27
C THR A 149 -2.40 31.05 -4.86
N PRO A 150 -2.26 31.91 -3.82
CA PRO A 150 -2.32 31.52 -2.41
C PRO A 150 -3.69 31.04 -1.94
#